data_AF-A0A1G9PBN5-F1
#
_entry.id   AF-A0A1G9PBN5-F1
#
_cell.length_a   1.000
_cell.length_b   1.000
_cell.length_c   1.000
_cell.angle_alpha   90.00
_cell.angle_beta   90.00
_cell.angle_gamma   90.00
#
_symmetry.space_group_name_H-M   'P 1'
#
loop_
_entity.id
_entity.type
_entity.pdbx_description
1 polymer ?
#
loop_
_entity_poly.entity_id
_entity_poly.type
_entity_poly.pdbx_seq_one_letter_code
_entity_poly.pdbx_strand_id
1 'polypeptide(L)'
;MAKKKRGKSRRRPVRKPASSAREIKVWLAVLFLLVFLVGSMALVTFLSEKFLPAPPSVVPQMAAPGPVAQPPALQPAPTEAADPPQPPPIPAAVPVPESVAPATDLDFRVAIIVDDLGQDLFSARTLLDLDLALTFAVLPDLPQSMRVAQLAHQRGREVIVHIPMEPQDYPKKNPGVDALLDSLDDEEILRRLQSHLDQIPQAVGGNNHMGSRFTRNRAGMRVVMAEMARRDLFFVDSLTTNGSLVRPVAAEFDVPYAVRDIFLDNVQDVDKIRQELRRLIRYAKANGSAIAICHPYRETLEALRLEQESFAREGVRVVPVSQLLRRG
;
A
#
# COMPACT_ATOMS: atom_id res chain seq x y z
N MET A 1 13.95 -12.75 120.15
CA MET A 1 15.15 -12.67 119.28
C MET A 1 14.74 -12.87 117.81
N ALA A 2 15.48 -12.23 116.89
CA ALA A 2 15.61 -12.52 115.44
C ALA A 2 14.59 -11.96 114.41
N LYS A 3 14.89 -10.72 113.99
CA LYS A 3 14.89 -10.10 112.63
C LYS A 3 14.19 -10.83 111.44
N LYS A 4 13.18 -10.14 110.89
CA LYS A 4 12.54 -10.38 109.58
C LYS A 4 13.39 -9.76 108.45
N LYS A 5 13.87 -10.55 107.48
CA LYS A 5 14.67 -10.11 106.31
C LYS A 5 13.76 -9.60 105.17
N ARG A 6 14.09 -8.43 104.63
CA ARG A 6 13.47 -7.78 103.46
C ARG A 6 13.90 -8.44 102.14
N GLY A 7 12.95 -8.62 101.22
CA GLY A 7 13.14 -9.20 99.90
C GLY A 7 13.85 -8.28 98.90
N LYS A 8 14.63 -8.90 97.99
CA LYS A 8 15.28 -8.25 96.84
C LYS A 8 14.44 -8.43 95.58
N SER A 9 14.10 -7.31 94.95
CA SER A 9 13.40 -7.19 93.66
C SER A 9 14.29 -7.64 92.50
N ARG A 10 13.78 -8.52 91.62
CA ARG A 10 14.40 -8.95 90.36
C ARG A 10 14.10 -7.92 89.25
N ARG A 11 15.13 -7.32 88.66
CA ARG A 11 15.03 -6.46 87.46
C ARG A 11 14.68 -7.31 86.22
N ARG A 12 13.64 -6.93 85.48
CA ARG A 12 13.26 -7.49 84.17
C ARG A 12 14.19 -6.96 83.06
N PRO A 13 14.47 -7.74 81.99
CA PRO A 13 15.26 -7.27 80.86
C PRO A 13 14.44 -6.34 79.96
N VAL A 14 15.07 -5.26 79.48
CA VAL A 14 14.49 -4.32 78.51
C VAL A 14 14.53 -4.97 77.12
N ARG A 15 13.36 -5.28 76.54
CA ARG A 15 13.26 -5.70 75.13
C ARG A 15 13.36 -4.46 74.23
N LYS A 16 14.24 -4.50 73.22
CA LYS A 16 14.28 -3.51 72.14
C LYS A 16 12.93 -3.52 71.39
N PRO A 17 12.41 -2.37 70.95
CA PRO A 17 11.14 -2.33 70.22
C PRO A 17 11.33 -3.04 68.87
N ALA A 18 10.43 -3.98 68.56
CA ALA A 18 10.32 -4.54 67.23
C ALA A 18 9.79 -3.44 66.30
N SER A 19 10.46 -3.22 65.16
CA SER A 19 9.99 -2.26 64.16
C SER A 19 8.56 -2.59 63.77
N SER A 20 7.71 -1.57 63.74
CA SER A 20 6.29 -1.80 63.46
C SER A 20 6.13 -2.28 62.02
N ALA A 21 5.17 -3.16 61.74
CA ALA A 21 4.91 -3.64 60.38
C ALA A 21 4.66 -2.49 59.36
N ARG A 22 4.31 -1.29 59.84
CA ARG A 22 4.23 -0.07 59.03
C ARG A 22 5.60 0.43 58.59
N GLU A 23 6.61 0.44 59.46
CA GLU A 23 7.98 0.84 59.10
C GLU A 23 8.57 -0.10 58.05
N ILE A 24 8.35 -1.41 58.18
CA ILE A 24 8.81 -2.39 57.18
C ILE A 24 8.18 -2.12 55.81
N LYS A 25 6.87 -1.82 55.76
CA LYS A 25 6.17 -1.48 54.52
C LYS A 25 6.68 -0.19 53.89
N VAL A 26 7.01 0.82 54.69
CA VAL A 26 7.61 2.08 54.20
C VAL A 26 8.98 1.81 53.59
N TRP A 27 9.84 1.04 54.25
CA TRP A 27 11.16 0.71 53.72
C TRP A 27 11.10 -0.17 52.46
N LEU A 28 10.13 -1.09 52.35
CA LEU A 28 9.89 -1.85 51.13
C LEU A 28 9.42 -0.97 49.97
N ALA A 29 8.56 0.02 50.23
CA ALA A 29 8.12 0.97 49.21
C ALA A 29 9.28 1.87 48.73
N VAL A 30 10.14 2.33 49.65
CA VAL A 30 11.35 3.09 49.33
C VAL A 30 12.33 2.26 48.50
N LEU A 31 12.54 0.99 48.87
CA LEU A 31 13.40 0.07 48.12
C LEU A 31 12.85 -0.19 46.72
N PHE A 32 11.54 -0.41 46.59
CA PHE A 32 10.89 -0.58 45.29
C PHE A 32 11.05 0.66 44.41
N LEU A 33 10.85 1.86 44.97
CA LEU A 33 11.04 3.12 44.24
C LEU A 33 12.49 3.28 43.76
N LEU A 34 13.47 2.94 44.59
CA LEU A 34 14.89 2.98 44.23
C LEU A 34 15.22 2.00 43.11
N VAL A 35 14.76 0.75 43.19
CA VAL A 35 14.97 -0.26 42.15
C VAL A 35 14.31 0.17 40.85
N PHE A 36 13.10 0.73 40.90
CA PHE A 36 12.40 1.25 39.74
C PHE A 36 13.13 2.45 39.12
N LEU A 37 13.68 3.35 39.93
CA LEU A 37 14.45 4.51 39.45
C LEU A 37 15.74 4.06 38.75
N VAL A 38 16.47 3.11 39.34
CA VAL A 38 17.70 2.55 38.73
C VAL A 38 17.38 1.77 37.46
N GLY A 39 16.32 0.95 37.48
CA GLY A 39 15.89 0.18 36.31
C GLY A 39 15.39 1.06 35.16
N SER A 40 14.65 2.14 35.46
CA SER A 40 14.21 3.10 34.45
C SER A 40 15.37 3.91 33.87
N MET A 41 16.34 4.31 34.69
CA MET A 41 17.55 4.99 34.19
C MET A 41 18.39 4.06 33.30
N ALA A 42 18.56 2.79 33.68
CA ALA A 42 19.24 1.79 32.86
C ALA A 42 18.49 1.50 31.53
N LEU A 43 17.16 1.52 31.55
CA LEU A 43 16.35 1.35 30.35
C LEU A 43 16.46 2.56 29.42
N VAL A 44 16.46 3.78 29.96
CA VAL A 44 16.66 5.01 29.18
C VAL A 44 18.05 5.05 28.56
N THR A 45 19.10 4.64 29.28
CA THR A 45 20.46 4.55 28.71
C THR A 45 20.56 3.49 27.63
N PHE A 46 19.96 2.31 27.83
CA PHE A 46 19.93 1.24 26.83
C PHE A 46 19.16 1.62 25.57
N LEU A 47 18.00 2.27 25.73
CA LEU A 47 17.21 2.79 24.61
C LEU A 47 17.94 3.93 23.89
N SER A 48 18.65 4.80 24.63
CA SER A 48 19.46 5.85 24.02
C SER A 48 20.61 5.26 23.21
N GLU A 49 21.36 4.29 23.74
CA GLU A 49 22.43 3.63 22.98
C GLU A 49 21.94 2.92 21.71
N LYS A 50 20.74 2.33 21.74
CA LYS A 50 20.18 1.63 20.57
C LYS A 50 19.47 2.52 19.56
N PHE A 51 19.03 3.71 19.95
CA PHE A 51 18.20 4.59 19.11
C PHE A 51 18.73 6.01 18.97
N LEU A 52 19.97 6.30 19.41
CA LEU A 52 20.64 7.54 19.03
C LEU A 52 20.78 7.60 17.50
N PRO A 53 20.33 8.68 16.85
CA PRO A 53 20.56 8.86 15.43
C PRO A 53 22.07 8.92 15.19
N ALA A 54 22.54 8.22 14.17
CA ALA A 54 23.94 8.30 13.76
C ALA A 54 24.32 9.78 13.56
N PRO A 55 25.53 10.21 13.95
CA PRO A 55 25.98 11.56 13.65
C PRO A 55 25.87 11.80 12.13
N PRO A 56 25.47 13.00 11.70
CA PRO A 56 25.36 13.29 10.28
C PRO A 56 26.70 13.00 9.61
N SER A 57 26.67 12.12 8.61
CA SER A 57 27.83 11.82 7.80
C SER A 57 28.29 13.14 7.16
N VAL A 58 29.52 13.55 7.46
CA VAL A 58 30.17 14.65 6.75
C VAL A 58 30.35 14.19 5.31
N VAL A 59 29.46 14.63 4.43
CA VAL A 59 29.59 14.42 2.98
C VAL A 59 30.82 15.22 2.53
N PRO A 60 31.81 14.60 1.87
CA PRO A 60 32.89 15.36 1.26
C PRO A 60 32.31 16.36 0.27
N GLN A 61 32.59 17.65 0.48
CA GLN A 61 32.21 18.71 -0.43
C GLN A 61 32.93 18.47 -1.76
N MET A 62 32.21 17.93 -2.75
CA MET A 62 32.72 17.81 -4.11
C MET A 62 33.00 19.22 -4.65
N ALA A 63 34.23 19.40 -5.13
CA ALA A 63 34.66 20.61 -5.80
C ALA A 63 33.73 20.97 -6.96
N ALA A 64 33.48 22.27 -7.11
CA ALA A 64 32.69 22.82 -8.20
C ALA A 64 33.18 22.30 -9.57
N PRO A 65 32.27 21.91 -10.49
CA PRO A 65 32.68 21.59 -11.85
C PRO A 65 33.22 22.87 -12.52
N GLY A 66 34.40 22.75 -13.13
CA GLY A 66 34.98 23.78 -13.98
C GLY A 66 34.08 24.08 -15.20
N PRO A 67 34.38 25.15 -15.95
CA PRO A 67 33.50 25.63 -17.01
C PRO A 67 33.35 24.57 -18.10
N VAL A 68 32.11 24.13 -18.31
CA VAL A 68 31.71 23.24 -19.40
C VAL A 68 31.84 24.01 -20.72
N ALA A 69 32.63 23.48 -21.65
CA ALA A 69 32.77 23.99 -23.00
C ALA A 69 31.41 23.95 -23.73
N GLN A 70 31.05 25.05 -24.38
CA GLN A 70 29.85 25.15 -25.20
C GLN A 70 29.97 24.23 -26.43
N PRO A 71 28.94 23.43 -26.76
CA PRO A 71 28.89 22.71 -28.03
C PRO A 71 28.66 23.69 -29.21
N PRO A 72 29.12 23.35 -30.43
CA PRO A 72 28.99 24.24 -31.58
C PRO A 72 27.53 24.42 -31.99
N ALA A 73 27.19 25.66 -32.35
CA ALA A 73 25.87 26.03 -32.85
C ALA A 73 25.51 25.22 -34.10
N LEU A 74 24.43 24.45 -34.02
CA LEU A 74 23.78 23.82 -35.16
C LEU A 74 23.08 24.91 -35.99
N GLN A 75 23.43 24.99 -37.27
CA GLN A 75 22.76 25.85 -38.25
C GLN A 75 21.33 25.31 -38.49
N PRO A 76 20.33 26.19 -38.73
CA PRO A 76 18.97 25.75 -39.02
C PRO A 76 18.89 25.18 -40.44
N ALA A 77 18.31 23.98 -40.56
CA ALA A 77 17.93 23.39 -41.84
C ALA A 77 16.69 24.10 -42.44
N PRO A 78 16.49 24.08 -43.77
CA PRO A 78 15.42 24.81 -44.43
C PRO A 78 14.05 24.24 -44.08
N THR A 79 13.09 25.14 -43.85
CA THR A 79 11.67 24.84 -43.62
C THR A 79 11.02 24.42 -44.94
N GLU A 80 10.68 23.14 -45.07
CA GLU A 80 9.70 22.67 -46.07
C GLU A 80 8.36 22.49 -45.34
N ALA A 81 7.37 23.28 -45.76
CA ALA A 81 6.02 23.25 -45.20
C ALA A 81 5.30 21.97 -45.66
N ALA A 82 5.10 21.04 -44.74
CA ALA A 82 4.20 19.91 -44.89
C ALA A 82 3.01 20.09 -43.94
N ASP A 83 1.80 19.90 -44.45
CA ASP A 83 0.54 19.94 -43.71
C ASP A 83 0.59 19.05 -42.44
N PRO A 84 -0.09 19.45 -41.35
CA PRO A 84 -0.09 18.66 -40.12
C PRO A 84 -0.70 17.27 -40.35
N PRO A 85 -0.07 16.19 -39.87
CA PRO A 85 -0.62 14.85 -40.02
C PRO A 85 -1.93 14.75 -39.24
N GLN A 86 -3.00 14.35 -39.94
CA GLN A 86 -4.27 14.03 -39.28
C GLN A 86 -4.06 12.89 -38.28
N PRO A 87 -4.69 12.97 -37.09
CA PRO A 87 -4.61 11.89 -36.11
C PRO A 87 -5.18 10.60 -36.71
N PRO A 88 -4.57 9.43 -36.44
CA PRO A 88 -5.09 8.16 -36.94
C PRO A 88 -6.51 7.94 -36.39
N PRO A 89 -7.40 7.30 -37.16
CA PRO A 89 -8.75 6.99 -36.70
C PRO A 89 -8.68 6.11 -35.45
N ILE A 90 -9.39 6.53 -34.40
CA ILE A 90 -9.62 5.76 -33.18
C ILE A 90 -10.16 4.39 -33.61
N PRO A 91 -9.49 3.26 -33.30
CA PRO A 91 -10.06 1.95 -33.54
C PRO A 91 -11.35 1.84 -32.73
N ALA A 92 -12.46 1.56 -33.42
CA ALA A 92 -13.73 1.23 -32.80
C ALA A 92 -13.52 0.19 -31.69
N ALA A 93 -14.20 0.39 -30.56
CA ALA A 93 -14.20 -0.50 -29.40
C ALA A 93 -14.15 -1.97 -29.83
N VAL A 94 -13.08 -2.65 -29.44
CA VAL A 94 -12.97 -4.10 -29.63
C VAL A 94 -14.11 -4.72 -28.82
N PRO A 95 -15.04 -5.48 -29.43
CA PRO A 95 -16.10 -6.12 -28.68
C PRO A 95 -15.47 -7.11 -27.71
N VAL A 96 -15.79 -6.93 -26.43
CA VAL A 96 -15.53 -7.92 -25.38
C VAL A 96 -16.15 -9.24 -25.87
N PRO A 97 -15.40 -10.35 -25.98
CA PRO A 97 -15.98 -11.60 -26.40
C PRO A 97 -17.03 -12.05 -25.39
N GLU A 98 -18.29 -11.98 -25.79
CA GLU A 98 -19.43 -12.53 -25.09
C GLU A 98 -19.32 -14.07 -25.17
N SER A 99 -18.52 -14.65 -24.28
CA SER A 99 -18.42 -16.09 -24.13
C SER A 99 -19.67 -16.59 -23.41
N VAL A 100 -20.64 -17.04 -24.21
CA VAL A 100 -21.85 -17.72 -23.75
C VAL A 100 -21.48 -19.15 -23.34
N ALA A 101 -21.05 -19.30 -22.08
CA ALA A 101 -21.19 -20.55 -21.33
C ALA A 101 -22.48 -20.46 -20.49
N PRO A 102 -23.21 -21.57 -20.28
CA PRO A 102 -24.49 -21.51 -19.59
C PRO A 102 -24.30 -20.95 -18.18
N ALA A 103 -25.05 -19.90 -17.87
CA ALA A 103 -25.10 -19.25 -16.57
C ALA A 103 -25.60 -20.26 -15.53
N THR A 104 -24.67 -20.97 -14.89
CA THR A 104 -24.86 -21.24 -13.47
C THR A 104 -24.76 -19.88 -12.78
N ASP A 105 -25.89 -19.46 -12.22
CA ASP A 105 -26.02 -18.25 -11.42
C ASP A 105 -25.16 -18.43 -10.17
N LEU A 106 -23.86 -18.15 -10.30
CA LEU A 106 -22.98 -18.00 -9.15
C LEU A 106 -23.18 -16.57 -8.67
N ASP A 107 -24.06 -16.41 -7.68
CA ASP A 107 -24.50 -15.12 -7.13
C ASP A 107 -23.35 -14.27 -6.57
N PHE A 108 -22.20 -14.89 -6.28
CA PHE A 108 -21.09 -14.26 -5.60
C PHE A 108 -19.90 -14.00 -6.53
N ARG A 109 -19.41 -12.77 -6.54
CA ARG A 109 -18.31 -12.34 -7.40
C ARG A 109 -17.14 -11.79 -6.60
N VAL A 110 -15.92 -12.11 -7.01
CA VAL A 110 -14.71 -11.49 -6.47
C VAL A 110 -13.86 -10.91 -7.58
N ALA A 111 -13.25 -9.76 -7.33
CA ALA A 111 -12.15 -9.27 -8.16
C ALA A 111 -10.84 -9.35 -7.36
N ILE A 112 -9.78 -9.78 -8.03
CA ILE A 112 -8.42 -9.81 -7.47
C ILE A 112 -7.55 -8.97 -8.39
N ILE A 113 -7.03 -7.86 -7.84
CA ILE A 113 -6.09 -6.98 -8.51
C ILE A 113 -4.69 -7.35 -8.04
N VAL A 114 -3.77 -7.53 -9.00
CA VAL A 114 -2.36 -7.75 -8.70
C VAL A 114 -1.59 -6.47 -9.04
N ASP A 115 -1.20 -5.76 -7.98
CA ASP A 115 -0.41 -4.53 -8.00
C ASP A 115 1.08 -4.79 -8.29
N ASP A 116 1.84 -3.72 -8.51
CA ASP A 116 3.30 -3.74 -8.71
C ASP A 116 3.81 -4.60 -9.88
N LEU A 117 2.97 -4.84 -10.89
CA LEU A 117 3.41 -5.47 -12.13
C LEU A 117 4.20 -4.50 -13.01
N GLY A 118 5.12 -5.03 -13.83
CA GLY A 118 5.93 -4.24 -14.76
C GLY A 118 7.44 -4.43 -14.59
N GLN A 119 7.89 -5.04 -13.50
CA GLN A 119 9.32 -5.30 -13.27
C GLN A 119 9.86 -6.40 -14.19
N ASP A 120 9.12 -7.50 -14.33
CA ASP A 120 9.53 -8.68 -15.09
C ASP A 120 8.34 -9.36 -15.77
N LEU A 121 8.63 -10.17 -16.80
CA LEU A 121 7.61 -10.95 -17.53
C LEU A 121 7.29 -12.30 -16.88
N PHE A 122 8.13 -12.79 -15.96
CA PHE A 122 7.95 -14.10 -15.33
C PHE A 122 6.72 -14.10 -14.42
N SER A 123 6.60 -13.07 -13.58
CA SER A 123 5.46 -12.85 -12.69
C SER A 123 4.15 -12.74 -13.48
N ALA A 124 4.14 -11.91 -14.54
CA ALA A 124 3.00 -11.76 -15.42
C ALA A 124 2.59 -13.08 -16.08
N ARG A 125 3.55 -13.84 -16.65
CA ARG A 125 3.26 -15.15 -17.27
C ARG A 125 2.71 -16.15 -16.26
N THR A 126 3.28 -16.20 -15.06
CA THR A 126 2.82 -17.11 -13.99
C THR A 126 1.37 -16.82 -13.61
N LEU A 127 1.01 -15.54 -13.48
CA LEU A 127 -0.38 -15.12 -13.21
C LEU A 127 -1.32 -15.44 -14.38
N LEU A 128 -0.83 -15.32 -15.61
CA LEU A 128 -1.61 -15.62 -16.82
C LEU A 128 -1.91 -17.11 -16.99
N ASP A 129 -1.09 -17.99 -16.43
CA ASP A 129 -1.29 -19.43 -16.43
C ASP A 129 -2.32 -19.90 -15.37
N LEU A 130 -2.78 -19.01 -14.50
CA LEU A 130 -3.86 -19.30 -13.54
C LEU A 130 -5.24 -19.21 -14.23
N ASP A 131 -6.16 -20.09 -13.85
CA ASP A 131 -7.56 -20.04 -14.31
C ASP A 131 -8.38 -19.05 -13.48
N LEU A 132 -7.88 -17.81 -13.37
CA LEU A 132 -8.48 -16.72 -12.62
C LEU A 132 -8.53 -15.47 -13.49
N ALA A 133 -9.69 -14.81 -13.57
CA ALA A 133 -9.85 -13.54 -14.29
C ALA A 133 -9.27 -12.35 -13.48
N LEU A 134 -7.96 -12.40 -13.25
CA LEU A 134 -7.22 -11.37 -12.49
C LEU A 134 -7.18 -10.04 -13.25
N THR A 135 -7.19 -8.95 -12.50
CA THR A 135 -6.93 -7.60 -13.01
C THR A 135 -5.44 -7.27 -12.79
N PHE A 136 -4.76 -6.81 -13.84
CA PHE A 136 -3.34 -6.52 -13.83
C PHE A 136 -3.13 -5.02 -13.61
N ALA A 137 -2.61 -4.62 -12.45
CA ALA A 137 -2.26 -3.25 -12.15
C ALA A 137 -0.76 -3.03 -12.40
N VAL A 138 -0.46 -2.31 -13.48
CA VAL A 138 0.90 -2.16 -14.00
C VAL A 138 1.45 -0.80 -13.60
N LEU A 139 2.58 -0.82 -12.88
CA LEU A 139 3.34 0.39 -12.57
C LEU A 139 3.95 0.96 -13.87
N PRO A 140 3.83 2.27 -14.13
CA PRO A 140 4.57 2.90 -15.19
C PRO A 140 6.09 2.91 -14.89
N ASP A 141 6.89 3.13 -15.93
CA ASP A 141 8.34 3.37 -15.88
C ASP A 141 9.19 2.22 -15.32
N LEU A 142 8.61 1.02 -15.17
CA LEU A 142 9.38 -0.20 -14.91
C LEU A 142 9.91 -0.83 -16.20
N PRO A 143 10.97 -1.65 -16.13
CA PRO A 143 11.66 -2.17 -17.31
C PRO A 143 10.77 -2.93 -18.30
N GLN A 144 9.67 -3.54 -17.84
CA GLN A 144 8.77 -4.35 -18.66
C GLN A 144 7.31 -3.87 -18.65
N SER A 145 6.98 -2.67 -18.13
CA SER A 145 5.58 -2.19 -17.98
C SER A 145 4.75 -2.38 -19.24
N MET A 146 5.21 -1.81 -20.36
CA MET A 146 4.51 -1.88 -21.65
C MET A 146 4.32 -3.32 -22.13
N ARG A 147 5.35 -4.17 -21.95
CA ARG A 147 5.30 -5.57 -22.41
C ARG A 147 4.38 -6.42 -21.53
N VAL A 148 4.35 -6.16 -20.22
CA VAL A 148 3.43 -6.82 -19.28
C VAL A 148 1.99 -6.45 -19.61
N ALA A 149 1.70 -5.15 -19.80
CA ALA A 149 0.37 -4.67 -20.16
C ALA A 149 -0.10 -5.24 -21.51
N GLN A 150 0.76 -5.21 -22.53
CA GLN A 150 0.45 -5.77 -23.84
C GLN A 150 0.18 -7.28 -23.75
N LEU A 151 1.02 -8.03 -23.02
CA LEU A 151 0.86 -9.47 -22.85
C LEU A 151 -0.45 -9.81 -22.11
N ALA A 152 -0.76 -9.10 -21.03
CA ALA A 152 -1.98 -9.29 -20.26
C ALA A 152 -3.22 -9.04 -21.13
N HIS A 153 -3.23 -7.92 -21.85
CA HIS A 153 -4.31 -7.56 -22.77
C HIS A 153 -4.50 -8.59 -23.89
N GLN A 154 -3.41 -9.06 -24.52
CA GLN A 154 -3.46 -10.11 -25.57
C GLN A 154 -4.00 -11.45 -25.06
N ARG A 155 -3.88 -11.72 -23.76
CA ARG A 155 -4.43 -12.90 -23.09
C ARG A 155 -5.82 -12.66 -22.50
N GLY A 156 -6.46 -11.54 -22.83
CA GLY A 156 -7.82 -11.21 -22.38
C GLY A 156 -7.92 -10.86 -20.90
N ARG A 157 -6.83 -10.42 -20.25
CA ARG A 157 -6.87 -9.89 -18.89
C ARG A 157 -7.13 -8.39 -18.90
N GLU A 158 -7.86 -7.93 -17.89
CA GLU A 158 -8.08 -6.51 -17.64
C GLU A 158 -6.78 -5.88 -17.14
N VAL A 159 -6.47 -4.70 -17.66
CA VAL A 159 -5.27 -3.93 -17.30
C VAL A 159 -5.70 -2.57 -16.74
N ILE A 160 -5.06 -2.15 -15.67
CA ILE A 160 -5.18 -0.80 -15.10
C ILE A 160 -3.79 -0.23 -14.84
N VAL A 161 -3.69 1.10 -14.79
CA VAL A 161 -2.44 1.77 -14.39
C VAL A 161 -2.33 1.80 -12.87
N HIS A 162 -1.21 1.32 -12.34
CA HIS A 162 -0.88 1.47 -10.93
C HIS A 162 -0.14 2.80 -10.73
N ILE A 163 -0.86 3.85 -10.37
CA ILE A 163 -0.38 5.23 -10.43
C ILE A 163 0.47 5.55 -9.19
N PRO A 164 1.77 5.89 -9.32
CA PRO A 164 2.62 6.27 -8.21
C PRO A 164 2.12 7.55 -7.52
N MET A 165 1.83 7.46 -6.22
CA MET A 165 1.29 8.58 -5.44
C MET A 165 1.98 8.73 -4.08
N GLU A 166 2.11 9.96 -3.59
CA GLU A 166 2.85 10.27 -2.36
C GLU A 166 2.29 9.54 -1.11
N PRO A 167 3.12 8.74 -0.40
CA PRO A 167 2.78 8.22 0.92
C PRO A 167 3.03 9.24 2.04
N GLN A 168 2.41 9.02 3.19
CA GLN A 168 2.63 9.82 4.41
C GLN A 168 4.10 9.91 4.86
N ASP A 169 4.89 8.88 4.59
CA ASP A 169 6.30 8.77 5.00
C ASP A 169 7.28 9.23 3.91
N TYR A 170 6.83 9.90 2.84
CA TYR A 170 7.72 10.45 1.81
C TYR A 170 8.71 11.47 2.43
N PRO A 171 10.00 11.47 2.03
CA PRO A 171 10.64 10.66 0.99
C PRO A 171 11.24 9.32 1.47
N LYS A 172 11.02 8.91 2.74
CA LYS A 172 11.57 7.64 3.26
C LYS A 172 11.06 6.43 2.49
N LYS A 173 9.77 6.44 2.15
CA LYS A 173 9.17 5.53 1.16
C LYS A 173 8.98 6.31 -0.13
N ASN A 174 9.70 5.89 -1.17
CA ASN A 174 9.63 6.51 -2.48
C ASN A 174 8.69 5.69 -3.39
N PRO A 175 7.56 6.25 -3.87
CA PRO A 175 6.63 5.57 -4.76
C PRO A 175 7.16 5.37 -6.19
N GLY A 176 8.29 5.97 -6.55
CA GLY A 176 8.87 5.89 -7.89
C GLY A 176 9.19 7.27 -8.46
N VAL A 177 9.76 7.27 -9.66
CA VAL A 177 9.95 8.50 -10.44
C VAL A 177 8.58 9.06 -10.85
N ASP A 178 8.50 10.39 -11.02
CA ASP A 178 7.30 11.09 -11.48
C ASP A 178 5.99 10.77 -10.74
N ALA A 179 6.08 10.33 -9.48
CA ALA A 179 4.91 10.17 -8.64
C ALA A 179 4.14 11.48 -8.47
N LEU A 180 2.83 11.35 -8.28
CA LEU A 180 1.97 12.48 -7.96
C LEU A 180 2.23 12.88 -6.50
N LEU A 181 2.77 14.09 -6.30
CA LEU A 181 3.12 14.63 -4.99
C LEU A 181 2.23 15.83 -4.65
N ASP A 182 1.96 16.01 -3.35
CA ASP A 182 1.17 17.13 -2.84
C ASP A 182 1.81 18.49 -3.10
N SER A 183 3.14 18.52 -3.27
CA SER A 183 3.91 19.75 -3.50
C SER A 183 3.85 20.24 -4.94
N LEU A 184 3.29 19.44 -5.86
CA LEU A 184 3.17 19.81 -7.27
C LEU A 184 1.94 20.68 -7.48
N ASP A 185 1.98 21.53 -8.50
CA ASP A 185 0.79 22.22 -8.98
C ASP A 185 -0.08 21.29 -9.83
N ASP A 186 -1.30 21.75 -10.12
CA ASP A 186 -2.30 20.96 -10.85
C ASP A 186 -1.85 20.61 -12.28
N GLU A 187 -1.07 21.48 -12.93
CA GLU A 187 -0.56 21.26 -14.30
C GLU A 187 0.46 20.13 -14.32
N GLU A 188 1.40 20.13 -13.38
CA GLU A 188 2.42 19.09 -13.27
C GLU A 188 1.82 17.75 -12.82
N ILE A 189 0.82 17.75 -11.92
CA ILE A 189 0.06 16.54 -11.57
C ILE A 189 -0.61 15.96 -12.82
N LEU A 190 -1.29 16.81 -13.60
CA LEU A 190 -1.98 16.39 -14.82
C LEU A 190 -0.98 15.84 -15.84
N ARG A 191 0.14 16.53 -16.08
CA ARG A 191 1.18 16.11 -17.03
C ARG A 191 1.74 14.73 -16.68
N ARG A 192 2.07 14.49 -15.41
CA ARG A 192 2.57 13.18 -14.94
C ARG A 192 1.52 12.09 -15.08
N LEU A 193 0.27 12.38 -14.67
CA LEU A 193 -0.83 11.43 -14.82
C LEU A 193 -1.05 11.04 -16.30
N GLN A 194 -1.07 12.03 -17.20
CA GLN A 194 -1.20 11.79 -18.63
C GLN A 194 -0.06 10.92 -19.15
N SER A 195 1.18 11.21 -18.76
CA SER A 195 2.35 10.38 -19.11
C SER A 195 2.20 8.93 -18.67
N HIS A 196 1.77 8.69 -17.42
CA HIS A 196 1.55 7.32 -16.91
C HIS A 196 0.45 6.59 -17.69
N LEU A 197 -0.66 7.27 -17.99
CA LEU A 197 -1.79 6.69 -18.74
C LEU A 197 -1.40 6.40 -20.20
N ASP A 198 -0.66 7.31 -20.84
CA ASP A 198 -0.23 7.18 -22.24
C ASP A 198 0.78 6.05 -22.43
N GLN A 199 1.59 5.75 -21.41
CA GLN A 199 2.54 4.64 -21.46
C GLN A 199 1.86 3.26 -21.48
N ILE A 200 0.63 3.17 -20.95
CA ILE A 200 -0.13 1.92 -20.83
C ILE A 200 -1.49 2.08 -21.55
N PRO A 201 -1.51 2.14 -22.89
CA PRO A 201 -2.72 2.41 -23.66
C PRO A 201 -3.76 1.28 -23.60
N GLN A 202 -3.40 0.11 -23.05
CA GLN A 202 -4.33 -1.00 -22.81
C GLN A 202 -5.17 -0.83 -21.53
N ALA A 203 -4.83 0.15 -20.68
CA ALA A 203 -5.50 0.33 -19.41
C ALA A 203 -6.93 0.86 -19.58
N VAL A 204 -7.85 0.27 -18.81
CA VAL A 204 -9.28 0.68 -18.76
C VAL A 204 -9.63 1.41 -17.46
N GLY A 205 -8.64 1.61 -16.59
CA GLY A 205 -8.77 2.28 -15.31
C GLY A 205 -7.43 2.51 -14.65
N GLY A 206 -7.45 2.95 -13.40
CA GLY A 206 -6.26 3.10 -12.57
C GLY A 206 -6.53 2.85 -11.10
N ASN A 207 -5.48 2.56 -10.34
CA ASN A 207 -5.49 2.55 -8.89
C ASN A 207 -4.25 3.25 -8.33
N ASN A 208 -4.22 3.54 -7.03
CA ASN A 208 -3.08 4.20 -6.41
C ASN A 208 -2.02 3.19 -5.93
N HIS A 209 -0.77 3.39 -6.37
CA HIS A 209 0.42 2.82 -5.72
C HIS A 209 0.81 3.72 -4.54
N MET A 210 0.83 3.15 -3.34
CA MET A 210 0.97 3.91 -2.09
C MET A 210 -0.13 4.98 -1.94
N GLY A 211 0.20 6.27 -1.97
CA GLY A 211 -0.79 7.35 -1.98
C GLY A 211 -1.47 7.68 -0.66
N SER A 212 -1.00 7.19 0.49
CA SER A 212 -1.65 7.42 1.80
C SER A 212 -1.72 8.90 2.21
N ARG A 213 -0.92 9.76 1.57
CA ARG A 213 -0.99 11.22 1.70
C ARG A 213 -1.77 11.83 0.52
N PHE A 214 -1.36 11.54 -0.71
CA PHE A 214 -1.95 12.16 -1.91
C PHE A 214 -3.46 11.90 -2.04
N THR A 215 -3.94 10.70 -1.69
CA THR A 215 -5.38 10.38 -1.74
C THR A 215 -6.21 11.21 -0.74
N ARG A 216 -5.58 11.91 0.21
CA ARG A 216 -6.24 12.86 1.14
C ARG A 216 -6.20 14.30 0.63
N ASN A 217 -5.45 14.57 -0.44
CA ASN A 217 -5.36 15.88 -1.07
C ASN A 217 -6.52 16.05 -2.06
N ARG A 218 -7.51 16.86 -1.66
CA ARG A 218 -8.70 17.08 -2.49
C ARG A 218 -8.38 17.75 -3.82
N ALA A 219 -7.45 18.70 -3.86
CA ALA A 219 -7.10 19.41 -5.09
C ALA A 219 -6.45 18.43 -6.09
N GLY A 220 -5.42 17.70 -5.66
CA GLY A 220 -4.76 16.70 -6.49
C GLY A 220 -5.70 15.58 -6.96
N MET A 221 -6.56 15.06 -6.07
CA MET A 221 -7.54 14.05 -6.46
C MET A 221 -8.58 14.56 -7.45
N ARG A 222 -8.94 15.86 -7.42
CA ARG A 222 -9.84 16.45 -8.44
C ARG A 222 -9.17 16.49 -9.81
N VAL A 223 -7.87 16.80 -9.88
CA VAL A 223 -7.10 16.72 -11.14
C VAL A 223 -7.10 15.29 -11.68
N VAL A 224 -6.85 14.30 -10.80
CA VAL A 224 -6.89 12.88 -11.19
C VAL A 224 -8.27 12.50 -11.72
N MET A 225 -9.34 12.72 -10.96
CA MET A 225 -10.68 12.31 -11.37
C MET A 225 -11.19 13.05 -12.61
N ALA A 226 -10.83 14.32 -12.79
CA ALA A 226 -11.14 15.05 -14.02
C ALA A 226 -10.51 14.39 -15.25
N GLU A 227 -9.25 13.97 -15.16
CA GLU A 227 -8.55 13.30 -16.27
C GLU A 227 -9.07 11.88 -16.50
N MET A 228 -9.38 11.13 -15.43
CA MET A 228 -10.00 9.81 -15.54
C MET A 228 -11.36 9.90 -16.25
N ALA A 229 -12.21 10.88 -15.87
CA ALA A 229 -13.48 11.14 -16.53
C ALA A 229 -13.30 11.53 -18.01
N ARG A 230 -12.34 12.40 -18.33
CA ARG A 230 -12.05 12.83 -19.70
C ARG A 230 -11.67 11.67 -20.63
N ARG A 231 -11.12 10.59 -20.07
CA ARG A 231 -10.67 9.40 -20.80
C ARG A 231 -11.62 8.20 -20.67
N ASP A 232 -12.79 8.38 -20.06
CA ASP A 232 -13.74 7.31 -19.77
C ASP A 232 -13.13 6.13 -18.96
N LEU A 233 -12.22 6.44 -18.03
CA LEU A 233 -11.53 5.47 -17.19
C LEU A 233 -12.15 5.40 -15.79
N PHE A 234 -12.15 4.21 -15.18
CA PHE A 234 -12.54 4.03 -13.78
C PHE A 234 -11.36 4.16 -12.82
N PHE A 235 -11.63 4.38 -11.53
CA PHE A 235 -10.59 4.42 -10.49
C PHE A 235 -10.88 3.46 -9.33
N VAL A 236 -9.89 2.65 -8.92
CA VAL A 236 -9.97 1.80 -7.74
C VAL A 236 -9.14 2.39 -6.61
N ASP A 237 -9.78 2.68 -5.47
CA ASP A 237 -9.07 3.04 -4.25
C ASP A 237 -8.44 1.79 -3.63
N SER A 238 -7.11 1.74 -3.62
CA SER A 238 -6.36 0.71 -2.89
C SER A 238 -6.47 0.88 -1.37
N LEU A 239 -7.09 1.97 -0.89
CA LEU A 239 -7.43 2.29 0.49
C LEU A 239 -6.21 2.17 1.42
N THR A 240 -5.16 2.91 1.09
CA THR A 240 -3.91 2.95 1.88
C THR A 240 -4.01 3.89 3.09
N THR A 241 -5.14 4.58 3.24
CA THR A 241 -5.46 5.44 4.37
C THR A 241 -6.98 5.52 4.59
N ASN A 242 -7.41 5.59 5.86
CA ASN A 242 -8.83 5.73 6.20
C ASN A 242 -9.42 7.08 5.79
N GLY A 243 -8.58 8.08 5.52
CA GLY A 243 -8.99 9.42 5.12
C GLY A 243 -9.04 9.64 3.61
N SER A 244 -9.03 8.58 2.80
CA SER A 244 -9.02 8.69 1.34
C SER A 244 -10.24 9.45 0.82
N LEU A 245 -10.00 10.35 -0.13
CA LEU A 245 -11.00 11.15 -0.82
C LEU A 245 -11.35 10.61 -2.20
N VAL A 246 -10.87 9.42 -2.58
CA VAL A 246 -11.17 8.81 -3.88
C VAL A 246 -12.67 8.71 -4.10
N ARG A 247 -13.43 8.12 -3.15
CA ARG A 247 -14.89 7.98 -3.26
C ARG A 247 -15.64 9.31 -3.43
N PRO A 248 -15.51 10.30 -2.52
CA PRO A 248 -16.26 11.54 -2.67
C PRO A 248 -15.87 12.33 -3.92
N VAL A 249 -14.60 12.32 -4.33
CA VAL A 249 -14.16 13.06 -5.52
C VAL A 249 -14.55 12.34 -6.80
N ALA A 250 -14.52 11.00 -6.86
CA ALA A 250 -15.01 10.24 -8.01
C ALA A 250 -16.48 10.56 -8.32
N ALA A 251 -17.32 10.69 -7.28
CA ALA A 251 -18.72 11.09 -7.42
C ALA A 251 -18.89 12.53 -7.95
N GLU A 252 -17.97 13.46 -7.66
CA GLU A 252 -18.01 14.83 -8.20
C GLU A 252 -17.85 14.87 -9.72
N PHE A 253 -17.18 13.87 -10.31
CA PHE A 253 -16.86 13.79 -11.74
C PHE A 253 -17.59 12.65 -12.46
N ASP A 254 -18.51 11.95 -11.79
CA ASP A 254 -19.19 10.75 -12.30
C ASP A 254 -18.21 9.66 -12.79
N VAL A 255 -17.06 9.53 -12.12
CA VAL A 255 -16.07 8.50 -12.42
C VAL A 255 -16.52 7.19 -11.76
N PRO A 256 -16.69 6.09 -12.52
CA PRO A 256 -16.93 4.79 -11.93
C PRO A 256 -15.78 4.42 -11.00
N TYR A 257 -16.10 3.92 -9.81
CA TYR A 257 -15.08 3.64 -8.80
C TYR A 257 -15.32 2.36 -8.03
N ALA A 258 -14.25 1.83 -7.47
CA ALA A 258 -14.30 0.77 -6.49
C ALA A 258 -13.36 1.06 -5.32
N VAL A 259 -13.51 0.31 -4.22
CA VAL A 259 -12.65 0.42 -3.04
C VAL A 259 -12.33 -1.01 -2.62
N ARG A 260 -11.06 -1.27 -2.31
CA ARG A 260 -10.59 -2.57 -1.83
C ARG A 260 -11.26 -2.96 -0.50
N ASP A 261 -11.66 -4.23 -0.38
CA ASP A 261 -12.17 -4.82 0.86
C ASP A 261 -11.07 -5.53 1.65
N ILE A 262 -10.21 -6.31 0.97
CA ILE A 262 -9.19 -7.16 1.60
C ILE A 262 -7.81 -6.95 0.96
N PHE A 263 -6.77 -6.97 1.77
CA PHE A 263 -5.37 -6.98 1.31
C PHE A 263 -4.79 -8.36 1.62
N LEU A 264 -4.38 -9.12 0.60
CA LEU A 264 -4.13 -10.56 0.76
C LEU A 264 -2.77 -10.87 1.37
N ASP A 265 -1.74 -10.06 1.09
CA ASP A 265 -0.34 -10.40 1.31
C ASP A 265 0.42 -9.39 2.18
N ASN A 266 -0.28 -8.79 3.14
CA ASN A 266 0.35 -8.03 4.24
C ASN A 266 1.43 -8.84 4.96
N VAL A 267 1.29 -10.17 4.96
CA VAL A 267 2.33 -11.10 5.40
C VAL A 267 2.63 -12.03 4.24
N GLN A 268 3.89 -11.99 3.77
CA GLN A 268 4.39 -12.83 2.68
C GLN A 268 4.63 -14.26 3.18
N ASP A 269 3.53 -14.97 3.42
CA ASP A 269 3.49 -16.35 3.87
C ASP A 269 2.32 -17.05 3.20
N VAL A 270 2.59 -18.19 2.56
CA VAL A 270 1.62 -18.90 1.72
C VAL A 270 0.35 -19.21 2.49
N ASP A 271 0.46 -19.75 3.71
CA ASP A 271 -0.72 -20.17 4.48
C ASP A 271 -1.54 -18.98 4.98
N LYS A 272 -0.90 -17.87 5.33
CA LYS A 272 -1.62 -16.63 5.68
C LYS A 272 -2.35 -16.03 4.49
N ILE A 273 -1.72 -15.99 3.32
CA ILE A 273 -2.36 -15.50 2.09
C ILE A 273 -3.56 -16.39 1.72
N ARG A 274 -3.42 -17.72 1.85
CA ARG A 274 -4.54 -18.66 1.66
C ARG A 274 -5.69 -18.42 2.65
N GLN A 275 -5.39 -18.06 3.90
CA GLN A 275 -6.43 -17.68 4.87
C GLN A 275 -7.18 -16.41 4.44
N GLU A 276 -6.46 -15.41 3.92
CA GLU A 276 -7.07 -14.19 3.37
C GLU A 276 -7.89 -14.46 2.09
N LEU A 277 -7.45 -15.38 1.21
CA LEU A 277 -8.24 -15.82 0.04
C LEU A 277 -9.55 -16.50 0.48
N ARG A 278 -9.52 -17.35 1.49
CA ARG A 278 -10.75 -17.95 2.05
C ARG A 278 -11.62 -16.92 2.76
N ARG A 279 -11.02 -15.92 3.39
CA ARG A 279 -11.75 -14.77 3.96
C ARG A 279 -12.42 -13.95 2.87
N LEU A 280 -11.77 -13.76 1.71
CA LEU A 280 -12.35 -13.10 0.54
C LEU A 280 -13.60 -13.81 0.04
N ILE A 281 -13.55 -15.14 -0.09
CA ILE A 281 -14.73 -15.96 -0.44
C ILE A 281 -15.87 -15.74 0.56
N ARG A 282 -15.59 -15.81 1.87
CA ARG A 282 -16.62 -15.57 2.90
C ARG A 282 -17.17 -14.14 2.86
N TYR A 283 -16.31 -13.15 2.60
CA TYR A 283 -16.72 -11.75 2.47
C TYR A 283 -17.66 -11.57 1.27
N ALA A 284 -17.33 -12.14 0.12
CA ALA A 284 -18.20 -12.09 -1.06
C ALA A 284 -19.54 -12.77 -0.83
N LYS A 285 -19.55 -13.93 -0.17
CA LYS A 285 -20.81 -14.62 0.21
C LYS A 285 -21.70 -13.79 1.13
N ALA A 286 -21.12 -12.97 1.99
CA ALA A 286 -21.86 -12.11 2.91
C ALA A 286 -22.37 -10.83 2.24
N ASN A 287 -21.66 -10.30 1.23
CA ASN A 287 -21.91 -8.97 0.67
C ASN A 287 -22.32 -8.98 -0.81
N GLY A 288 -22.47 -10.15 -1.43
CA GLY A 288 -22.70 -10.32 -2.87
C GLY A 288 -21.40 -10.25 -3.69
N SER A 289 -20.48 -9.35 -3.33
CA SER A 289 -19.18 -9.25 -3.98
C SER A 289 -18.05 -8.81 -3.06
N ALA A 290 -16.80 -8.98 -3.49
CA ALA A 290 -15.63 -8.47 -2.77
C ALA A 290 -14.45 -8.16 -3.71
N ILE A 291 -13.62 -7.19 -3.34
CA ILE A 291 -12.41 -6.80 -4.06
C ILE A 291 -11.20 -7.01 -3.18
N ALA A 292 -10.23 -7.77 -3.67
CA ALA A 292 -8.94 -7.96 -3.05
C ALA A 292 -7.80 -7.35 -3.87
N ILE A 293 -6.76 -6.93 -3.16
CA ILE A 293 -5.49 -6.53 -3.76
C ILE A 293 -4.36 -7.38 -3.17
N CYS A 294 -3.41 -7.72 -4.03
CA CYS A 294 -2.14 -8.36 -3.69
C CYS A 294 -1.03 -7.92 -4.64
N HIS A 295 0.15 -8.48 -4.49
CA HIS A 295 1.35 -8.21 -5.28
C HIS A 295 1.94 -9.53 -5.82
N PRO A 296 2.82 -9.49 -6.83
CA PRO A 296 3.41 -10.68 -7.45
C PRO A 296 4.51 -11.33 -6.60
N TYR A 297 4.38 -11.36 -5.27
CA TYR A 297 5.30 -12.11 -4.42
C TYR A 297 5.19 -13.61 -4.71
N ARG A 298 6.30 -14.33 -4.58
CA ARG A 298 6.34 -15.78 -4.81
C ARG A 298 5.29 -16.52 -3.97
N GLU A 299 5.15 -16.12 -2.71
CA GLU A 299 4.19 -16.69 -1.76
C GLU A 299 2.74 -16.39 -2.19
N THR A 300 2.48 -15.22 -2.79
CA THR A 300 1.17 -14.86 -3.35
C THR A 300 0.84 -15.71 -4.58
N LEU A 301 1.80 -15.88 -5.50
CA LEU A 301 1.62 -16.72 -6.69
C LEU A 301 1.33 -18.17 -6.31
N GLU A 302 2.06 -18.71 -5.33
CA GLU A 302 1.84 -20.06 -4.81
C GLU A 302 0.47 -20.21 -4.15
N ALA A 303 0.08 -19.26 -3.28
CA ALA A 303 -1.22 -19.29 -2.62
C ALA A 303 -2.39 -19.22 -3.61
N LEU A 304 -2.31 -18.34 -4.62
CA LEU A 304 -3.30 -18.26 -5.69
C LEU A 304 -3.39 -19.57 -6.48
N ARG A 305 -2.26 -20.18 -6.84
CA ARG A 305 -2.23 -21.46 -7.54
C ARG A 305 -2.89 -22.58 -6.72
N LEU A 306 -2.64 -22.62 -5.40
CA LEU A 306 -3.21 -23.63 -4.50
C LEU A 306 -4.71 -23.44 -4.23
N GLU A 307 -5.20 -22.20 -4.25
CA GLU A 307 -6.60 -21.90 -3.91
C GLU A 307 -7.48 -21.56 -5.12
N GLN A 308 -6.97 -21.52 -6.36
CA GLN A 308 -7.77 -21.11 -7.53
C GLN A 308 -9.07 -21.93 -7.70
N GLU A 309 -9.03 -23.24 -7.45
CA GLU A 309 -10.22 -24.10 -7.53
C GLU A 309 -11.20 -23.91 -6.36
N SER A 310 -10.78 -23.25 -5.27
CA SER A 310 -11.65 -23.02 -4.11
C SER A 310 -12.79 -22.05 -4.44
N PHE A 311 -12.55 -21.05 -5.30
CA PHE A 311 -13.58 -20.09 -5.71
C PHE A 311 -14.76 -20.80 -6.37
N ALA A 312 -14.50 -21.60 -7.41
CA ALA A 312 -15.54 -22.34 -8.12
C ALA A 312 -16.23 -23.39 -7.23
N ARG A 313 -15.46 -24.14 -6.41
CA ARG A 313 -16.02 -25.11 -5.45
C ARG A 313 -16.95 -24.47 -4.42
N GLU A 314 -16.67 -23.23 -4.05
CA GLU A 314 -17.46 -22.45 -3.10
C GLU A 314 -18.59 -21.65 -3.78
N GLY A 315 -18.76 -21.76 -5.10
CA GLY A 315 -19.78 -21.03 -5.86
C GLY A 315 -19.50 -19.54 -6.00
N VAL A 316 -18.23 -19.15 -6.03
CA VAL A 316 -17.77 -17.77 -6.22
C VAL A 316 -17.04 -17.66 -7.56
N ARG A 317 -17.39 -16.66 -8.37
CA ARG A 317 -16.72 -16.38 -9.65
C ARG A 317 -15.67 -15.29 -9.48
N VAL A 318 -14.45 -15.53 -9.98
CA VAL A 318 -13.43 -14.46 -10.11
C VAL A 318 -13.69 -13.69 -11.40
N VAL A 319 -13.82 -12.37 -11.31
CA VAL A 319 -14.17 -11.46 -12.41
C VAL A 319 -13.20 -10.27 -12.46
N PRO A 320 -13.05 -9.60 -13.62
CA PRO A 320 -12.37 -8.30 -13.70
C PRO A 320 -13.00 -7.26 -12.77
N VAL A 321 -12.20 -6.31 -12.26
CA VAL A 321 -12.70 -5.31 -11.30
C VAL A 321 -13.74 -4.38 -11.93
N SER A 322 -13.71 -4.17 -13.25
CA SER A 322 -14.75 -3.39 -13.96
C SER A 322 -16.18 -3.90 -13.73
N GLN A 323 -16.36 -5.18 -13.42
CA GLN A 323 -17.69 -5.75 -13.14
C GLN A 323 -18.22 -5.44 -11.74
N LEU A 324 -17.36 -4.90 -10.85
CA LEU A 324 -17.66 -4.60 -9.45
C LEU A 324 -17.60 -3.09 -9.15
N LEU A 325 -17.60 -2.26 -10.18
CA LEU A 325 -17.61 -0.81 -10.04
C LEU A 325 -18.95 -0.30 -9.49
N ARG A 326 -18.87 0.78 -8.74
CA ARG A 326 -20.01 1.59 -8.30
C ARG A 326 -20.07 2.86 -9.14
N ARG A 327 -21.29 3.38 -9.33
CA ARG A 327 -21.52 4.73 -9.84
C ARG A 327 -21.90 5.66 -8.67
N GLY A 328 -21.47 6.91 -8.77
CA GLY A 328 -21.73 7.97 -7.80
C GLY A 328 -23.18 8.44 -7.83
#